data_AF-A0A3C2CV05-F1
#
_entry.id   AF-A0A3C2CV05-F1
#
_cell.length_a   1.000
_cell.length_b   1.000
_cell.length_c   1.000
_cell.angle_alpha   90.00
_cell.angle_beta   90.00
_cell.angle_gamma   90.00
#
_symmetry.space_group_name_H-M   'P 1'
#
loop_
_entity.id
_entity.type
_entity.pdbx_description
1 polymer ?
#
loop_
_entity_poly.entity_id
_entity_poly.type
_entity_poly.pdbx_seq_one_letter_code
_entity_poly.pdbx_strand_id
1 'polypeptide(L)'
;MNPHIKRLIFFSVIIAFWYTGSKLEWWLPIILPSPEKVLEALVTGFQDKTLIYDLAASFKRLGIGLGLSLVIGTGLGVLLAKSKTADE
;
A
#
# COMPACT_ATOMS: atom_id res chain seq x y z
N MET A 1 -15.69 -21.88 -22.74
CA MET A 1 -15.01 -20.57 -22.73
C MET A 1 -13.74 -20.68 -21.91
N ASN A 2 -12.58 -20.37 -22.51
CA ASN A 2 -11.27 -20.45 -21.87
C ASN A 2 -11.28 -19.66 -20.53
N PRO A 3 -10.78 -20.21 -19.40
CA PRO A 3 -10.76 -19.52 -18.11
C PRO A 3 -10.13 -18.12 -18.17
N HIS A 4 -9.13 -17.89 -19.03
CA HIS A 4 -8.53 -16.57 -19.21
C HIS A 4 -9.51 -15.53 -19.78
N ILE A 5 -10.40 -15.94 -20.70
CA ILE A 5 -11.41 -15.06 -21.31
C ILE A 5 -12.47 -14.70 -20.28
N LYS A 6 -12.92 -15.66 -19.46
CA LYS A 6 -13.87 -15.39 -18.36
C LYS A 6 -13.31 -14.34 -17.40
N ARG A 7 -12.02 -14.45 -17.06
CA ARG A 7 -11.35 -13.53 -16.16
C ARG A 7 -11.21 -12.13 -16.76
N LEU A 8 -10.87 -12.04 -18.05
CA LEU A 8 -10.77 -10.76 -18.74
C LEU A 8 -12.13 -10.05 -18.77
N ILE A 9 -13.19 -10.76 -19.16
CA ILE A 9 -14.56 -10.22 -19.16
C ILE A 9 -14.96 -9.73 -17.77
N PHE A 10 -14.71 -10.53 -16.73
CA PHE A 10 -15.03 -10.15 -15.36
C PHE A 10 -14.36 -8.84 -14.93
N PHE A 11 -13.05 -8.69 -15.16
CA PHE A 11 -12.35 -7.45 -14.83
C PHE A 11 -12.81 -6.27 -15.68
N SER A 12 -13.07 -6.48 -16.98
CA SER A 12 -13.60 -5.44 -17.85
C SER A 12 -14.97 -4.94 -17.39
N VAL A 13 -15.86 -5.84 -16.95
CA VAL A 13 -17.17 -5.47 -16.40
C VAL A 13 -17.02 -4.65 -15.11
N ILE A 14 -16.13 -5.04 -14.21
CA ILE A 14 -15.87 -4.29 -12.97
C ILE A 14 -15.34 -2.89 -13.29
N ILE A 15 -14.36 -2.78 -14.19
CA ILE A 15 -13.78 -1.48 -14.57
C ILE A 15 -14.83 -0.61 -15.26
N ALA A 16 -15.67 -1.18 -16.13
CA ALA A 16 -16.76 -0.46 -16.77
C ALA A 16 -17.79 0.03 -15.75
N PHE A 17 -18.19 -0.81 -14.80
CA PHE A 17 -19.09 -0.44 -13.71
C PHE A 17 -18.51 0.70 -12.85
N TRP A 18 -17.23 0.60 -12.50
CA TRP A 18 -16.51 1.66 -11.80
C TRP A 18 -16.44 2.95 -12.62
N TYR A 19 -16.09 2.88 -13.90
CA TYR A 19 -16.05 4.06 -14.76
C TYR A 19 -17.41 4.75 -14.86
N THR A 20 -18.46 3.98 -15.16
CA THR A 20 -19.82 4.51 -15.30
C THR A 20 -20.33 5.08 -13.98
N GLY A 21 -20.19 4.37 -12.87
CA GLY A 21 -20.63 4.89 -11.57
C GLY A 21 -19.87 6.15 -11.13
N SER A 22 -18.58 6.28 -11.48
CA SER A 22 -17.81 7.50 -11.22
C SER A 22 -18.29 8.67 -12.09
N LYS A 23 -18.68 8.43 -13.35
CA LYS A 23 -19.22 9.47 -14.25
C LYS A 23 -20.64 9.89 -13.90
N LEU A 24 -21.44 8.98 -13.36
CA LEU A 24 -22.78 9.25 -12.86
C LEU A 24 -22.80 9.75 -11.41
N GLU A 25 -21.62 10.02 -10.82
CA GLU A 25 -21.48 10.53 -9.45
C GLU A 25 -22.19 9.67 -8.39
N TRP A 26 -22.21 8.35 -8.57
CA TRP A 26 -22.80 7.41 -7.59
C TRP A 26 -22.06 7.41 -6.25
N TRP A 27 -20.83 7.90 -6.24
CA TRP A 27 -20.00 8.11 -5.06
C TRP A 27 -19.22 9.42 -5.20
N LEU A 28 -18.79 9.96 -4.06
CA LEU A 28 -18.02 11.20 -4.09
C LEU A 28 -16.63 10.95 -4.72
N PRO A 29 -16.17 11.82 -5.64
CA PRO A 29 -14.87 11.70 -6.29
C PRO A 29 -13.67 11.68 -5.32
N ILE A 30 -13.84 12.25 -4.13
CA ILE A 30 -12.82 12.24 -3.07
C ILE A 30 -12.64 10.85 -2.44
N ILE A 31 -13.69 10.04 -2.41
CA ILE A 31 -13.66 8.69 -1.84
C ILE A 31 -13.17 7.70 -2.88
N LEU A 32 -13.76 7.75 -4.09
CA LEU A 32 -13.43 6.84 -5.17
C LEU A 32 -13.35 7.62 -6.50
N PRO A 33 -12.17 8.14 -6.87
CA PRO A 33 -12.00 8.86 -8.12
C PRO A 33 -12.25 7.94 -9.34
N SER A 34 -12.47 8.54 -10.50
CA SER A 34 -12.63 7.78 -11.74
C SER A 34 -11.34 7.02 -12.10
N PRO A 35 -11.45 5.85 -12.74
CA PRO A 35 -10.27 5.04 -13.09
C PRO A 35 -9.28 5.78 -14.01
N GLU A 36 -9.77 6.68 -14.86
CA GLU A 36 -8.94 7.57 -15.68
C GLU A 36 -8.05 8.48 -14.81
N LYS A 37 -8.58 9.04 -13.70
CA LYS A 37 -7.83 9.89 -12.78
C LYS A 37 -6.81 9.12 -11.98
N VAL A 38 -7.13 7.87 -11.61
CA VAL A 38 -6.18 6.96 -10.98
C VAL A 38 -5.02 6.64 -11.93
N LEU A 39 -5.30 6.38 -13.21
CA LEU A 39 -4.27 6.11 -14.21
C LEU A 39 -3.42 7.36 -14.50
N GLU A 40 -4.03 8.53 -14.62
CA GLU A 40 -3.35 9.81 -14.79
C GLU A 40 -2.39 10.06 -13.61
N ALA A 41 -2.88 9.93 -12.37
CA ALA A 41 -2.05 10.08 -11.17
C ALA A 41 -0.90 9.07 -11.12
N LEU A 42 -1.13 7.82 -11.55
CA LEU A 42 -0.09 6.81 -11.62
C LEU A 42 1.01 7.22 -12.63
N VAL A 43 0.63 7.61 -13.84
CA VAL A 43 1.58 8.00 -14.89
C VAL A 43 2.34 9.25 -14.49
N THR A 44 1.64 10.29 -14.03
CA THR A 44 2.26 11.53 -13.57
C THR A 44 3.22 11.27 -12.42
N GLY A 45 2.82 10.47 -11.42
CA GLY A 45 3.65 10.14 -10.26
C GLY A 45 4.94 9.38 -10.60
N PHE A 46 4.94 8.60 -11.69
CA PHE A 46 6.14 7.97 -12.22
C PHE A 46 6.99 8.95 -13.04
N GLN A 47 6.37 9.86 -13.80
CA GLN A 47 7.07 10.84 -14.64
C GLN A 47 7.80 11.90 -13.80
N ASP A 48 7.14 12.43 -12.78
CA ASP A 48 7.70 13.44 -11.86
C ASP A 48 8.53 12.81 -10.72
N LYS A 49 8.59 11.47 -10.66
CA LYS A 49 9.26 10.65 -9.64
C LYS A 49 8.72 10.83 -8.23
N THR A 50 7.62 11.57 -8.03
CA THR A 50 7.03 11.80 -6.70
C THR A 50 6.64 10.47 -6.07
N LEU A 51 5.98 9.58 -6.82
CA LEU A 51 5.59 8.27 -6.35
C LEU A 51 6.78 7.44 -5.89
N ILE A 52 7.90 7.51 -6.62
CA ILE A 52 9.12 6.77 -6.27
C ILE A 52 9.74 7.33 -4.99
N TYR A 53 9.88 8.66 -4.89
CA TYR A 53 10.46 9.30 -3.71
C TYR A 53 9.59 9.10 -2.46
N ASP A 54 8.27 9.23 -2.57
CA ASP A 54 7.34 9.05 -1.47
C ASP A 54 7.28 7.60 -0.99
N LEU A 55 7.31 6.66 -1.94
CA LEU A 55 7.38 5.24 -1.64
C LEU A 55 8.71 4.90 -0.94
N ALA A 56 9.83 5.36 -1.48
CA ALA A 56 11.15 5.15 -0.89
C ALA A 56 11.27 5.78 0.51
N ALA A 57 10.74 6.99 0.71
CA ALA A 57 10.71 7.65 2.01
C ALA A 57 9.86 6.89 3.02
N SER A 58 8.73 6.31 2.58
CA SER A 58 7.86 5.50 3.43
C SER A 58 8.52 4.18 3.83
N PHE A 59 9.14 3.47 2.88
CA PHE A 59 9.92 2.26 3.19
C PHE A 59 11.14 2.54 4.05
N LYS A 60 11.85 3.66 3.84
CA LYS A 60 12.97 4.06 4.68
C LYS A 60 12.54 4.26 6.13
N ARG A 61 11.43 4.99 6.35
CA ARG A 61 10.87 5.20 7.70
C ARG A 61 10.50 3.87 8.36
N LEU A 62 9.84 2.98 7.61
CA LEU A 62 9.49 1.65 8.08
C LEU A 62 10.73 0.83 8.46
N GLY A 63 11.73 0.77 7.58
CA GLY A 63 12.97 0.01 7.80
C GLY A 63 13.76 0.52 9.01
N ILE A 64 13.88 1.84 9.19
CA ILE A 64 14.55 2.42 10.35
C ILE A 64 13.78 2.10 11.64
N GLY A 65 12.45 2.28 11.63
CA GLY A 65 11.62 1.98 12.79
C GLY A 65 11.72 0.51 13.20
N LEU A 66 11.56 -0.41 12.26
CA LEU A 66 11.68 -1.85 12.50
C LEU A 66 13.09 -2.24 12.97
N GLY A 67 14.14 -1.72 12.32
CA GLY A 67 15.51 -1.98 12.70
C GLY A 67 15.81 -1.54 14.13
N LEU A 68 15.36 -0.35 14.52
CA LEU A 68 15.54 0.17 15.87
C LEU A 68 14.76 -0.65 16.90
N SER A 69 13.50 -0.99 16.59
CA SER A 69 12.68 -1.86 17.45
C SER A 69 13.31 -3.23 17.66
N LEU A 70 13.91 -3.82 16.62
CA LEU A 70 14.59 -5.11 16.73
C LEU A 70 15.84 -5.01 17.61
N VAL A 71 16.69 -4.00 17.39
CA VAL A 71 17.93 -3.82 18.17
C VAL A 71 17.62 -3.56 19.64
N ILE A 72 16.72 -2.62 19.93
CA ILE A 72 16.36 -2.27 21.30
C ILE A 72 15.57 -3.41 21.96
N GLY A 73 14.52 -3.90 21.30
CA GLY A 73 13.65 -4.94 21.86
C GLY A 73 14.39 -6.24 22.12
N THR A 74 15.24 -6.68 21.19
CA THR A 74 16.07 -7.88 21.38
C THR A 74 17.15 -7.64 22.42
N GLY A 75 17.83 -6.49 22.39
CA GLY A 75 18.84 -6.14 23.38
C GLY A 75 18.29 -6.14 24.80
N LEU A 76 17.14 -5.49 25.02
CA LEU A 76 16.43 -5.52 26.29
C LEU A 76 15.94 -6.92 26.64
N GLY A 77 15.37 -7.67 25.70
CA GLY A 77 14.92 -9.05 25.94
C GLY A 77 16.05 -9.97 26.40
N VAL A 78 17.22 -9.88 25.77
CA VAL A 78 18.41 -10.66 26.17
C VAL A 78 18.94 -10.21 27.53
N LEU A 79 18.99 -8.90 27.79
CA LEU A 79 19.42 -8.37 29.09
C LEU A 79 18.49 -8.81 30.22
N LEU A 80 17.17 -8.81 29.99
CA LEU A 80 16.18 -9.32 30.94
C LEU A 80 16.35 -10.82 31.17
N ALA A 81 16.53 -11.62 30.10
CA ALA A 81 16.73 -13.06 30.20
C ALA A 81 18.03 -13.46 30.95
N LYS A 82 19.06 -12.60 30.94
CA LYS A 82 20.31 -12.84 31.69
C LYS A 82 20.32 -12.19 33.08
N SER A 83 19.35 -11.35 33.41
CA SER A 83 19.32 -10.66 34.70
C SER A 83 18.75 -11.57 35.79
N LYS A 84 19.55 -11.83 36.83
CA LYS A 84 19.16 -12.59 38.01
C LYS A 84 17.99 -11.94 38.79
N THR A 85 17.67 -10.67 38.51
CA THR A 85 16.53 -9.93 39.10
C THR A 85 15.16 -10.36 38.55
N ALA A 86 15.10 -11.10 37.44
CA ALA A 86 13.85 -11.66 36.91
C ALA A 86 13.62 -13.14 37.30
N ASP A 87 14.60 -13.74 37.98
CA ASP A 87 14.61 -15.15 38.40
C ASP A 87 14.22 -15.32 39.89
N GLU A 88 13.94 -14.22 40.59
CA GLU A 88 13.27 -14.16 41.90
C GLU A 88 11.86 -13.57 41.75
#